data_AF-V5GPY1-F1
#
_entry.id   AF-V5GPY1-F1
#
_cell.length_a   1.000
_cell.length_b   1.000
_cell.length_c   1.000
_cell.angle_alpha   90.00
_cell.angle_beta   90.00
_cell.angle_gamma   90.00
#
_symmetry.space_group_name_H-M   'P 1'
#
loop_
_entity.id
_entity.type
_entity.pdbx_description
1 polymer ?
#
loop_
_entity_poly.entity_id
_entity_poly.type
_entity_poly.pdbx_seq_one_letter_code
_entity_poly.pdbx_strand_id
1 'polypeptide(L)'
;MWSCSHQHISNADFSDEIDKNLITVKNFLPLWTGILKLSSNRTYDKYGLFLEDRKYILERIVSQLVKALMILINKLNLSVKLKEENVTVTEVEKAYQVEQTSDYAIFLNVVDLYQEIFDNIEPKMFKKCICKMIKHIL
;
A
#
# COMPACT_ATOMS: atom_id res chain seq x y z
N MET A 1 -0.98 -7.55 4.54
CA MET A 1 -2.07 -8.48 4.18
C MET A 1 -3.33 -8.12 4.93
N TRP A 2 -3.35 -8.20 6.27
CA TRP A 2 -4.54 -7.85 7.06
C TRP A 2 -5.05 -6.42 6.81
N SER A 3 -4.19 -5.40 6.80
CA SER A 3 -4.62 -4.02 6.50
C SER A 3 -5.25 -3.86 5.10
N CYS A 4 -4.91 -4.71 4.14
CA CYS A 4 -5.34 -4.61 2.74
C CYS A 4 -6.45 -5.61 2.36
N SER A 5 -6.84 -6.50 3.27
CA SER A 5 -7.91 -7.49 3.06
C SER A 5 -9.31 -6.96 3.41
N HIS A 6 -9.39 -5.70 3.81
CA HIS A 6 -10.66 -5.06 4.13
C HIS A 6 -11.33 -4.49 2.88
N GLN A 7 -12.57 -4.04 3.00
CA GLN A 7 -13.30 -3.47 1.87
C GLN A 7 -12.55 -2.28 1.27
N HIS A 8 -12.28 -2.32 -0.03
CA HIS A 8 -11.73 -1.18 -0.77
C HIS A 8 -12.85 -0.16 -0.99
N ILE A 9 -12.54 1.11 -0.72
CA ILE A 9 -13.47 2.22 -0.91
C ILE A 9 -12.69 3.31 -1.62
N SER A 10 -13.21 3.74 -2.77
CA SER A 10 -12.58 4.80 -3.54
C SER A 10 -12.56 6.12 -2.76
N ASN A 11 -11.64 7.02 -3.08
CA ASN A 11 -11.59 8.36 -2.46
C ASN A 11 -12.88 9.18 -2.71
N ALA A 12 -13.61 8.90 -3.80
CA ALA A 12 -14.86 9.58 -4.13
C ALA A 12 -16.04 9.09 -3.27
N ASP A 13 -15.97 7.85 -2.80
CA ASP A 13 -17.02 7.24 -1.99
C ASP A 13 -16.77 7.40 -0.48
N PHE A 14 -15.56 7.83 -0.09
CA PHE A 14 -15.16 8.01 1.30
C PHE A 14 -15.77 9.29 1.90
N SER A 15 -17.02 9.22 2.36
CA SER A 15 -17.64 10.27 3.18
C SER A 15 -17.28 10.12 4.66
N ASP A 16 -17.26 11.21 5.42
CA ASP A 16 -17.08 11.19 6.88
C ASP A 16 -18.21 10.44 7.62
N GLU A 17 -19.29 10.08 6.90
CA GLU A 17 -20.43 9.30 7.40
C GLU A 17 -20.32 7.79 7.14
N ILE A 18 -19.23 7.31 6.53
CA ILE A 18 -19.00 5.87 6.42
C ILE A 18 -18.96 5.26 7.82
N ASP A 19 -19.87 4.29 7.99
CA ASP A 19 -20.15 3.53 9.20
C ASP A 19 -18.87 3.28 10.02
N LYS A 20 -18.85 3.69 11.29
CA LYS A 20 -17.68 3.60 12.19
C LYS A 20 -17.13 2.16 12.36
N ASN A 21 -17.87 1.18 11.86
CA ASN A 21 -17.54 -0.24 11.85
C ASN A 21 -16.85 -0.72 10.56
N LEU A 22 -16.78 0.11 9.51
CA LEU A 22 -16.16 -0.26 8.25
C LEU A 22 -14.66 0.00 8.32
N ILE A 23 -13.89 -1.08 8.52
CA ILE A 23 -12.44 -1.03 8.50
C ILE A 23 -12.00 -0.92 7.04
N THR A 24 -11.16 0.06 6.73
CA THR A 24 -10.51 0.24 5.44
C THR A 24 -9.01 0.43 5.64
N VAL A 25 -8.26 0.44 4.54
CA VAL A 25 -6.83 0.80 4.55
C VAL A 25 -6.59 2.15 5.24
N LYS A 26 -7.50 3.11 5.07
CA LYS A 26 -7.38 4.46 5.64
C LYS A 26 -7.37 4.46 7.17
N ASN A 27 -8.08 3.53 7.81
CA ASN A 27 -8.07 3.40 9.27
C ASN A 27 -6.70 3.00 9.83
N PHE A 28 -5.83 2.40 9.00
CA PHE A 28 -4.46 2.04 9.39
C PHE A 28 -3.43 3.15 9.12
N LEU A 29 -3.79 4.18 8.36
CA LEU A 29 -2.86 5.26 8.02
C LEU A 29 -2.29 5.97 9.26
N PRO A 30 -3.07 6.35 10.28
CA PRO A 30 -2.51 7.01 11.46
C PRO A 30 -1.42 6.20 12.16
N LEU A 31 -1.57 4.87 12.17
CA LEU A 31 -0.56 3.95 12.71
C LEU A 31 0.73 4.02 11.88
N TRP A 32 0.62 3.88 10.55
CA TRP A 32 1.76 3.92 9.65
C TRP A 32 2.46 5.28 9.71
N THR A 33 1.73 6.38 9.63
CA THR A 33 2.28 7.73 9.75
C THR A 33 2.98 7.94 11.08
N GLY A 34 2.45 7.41 12.19
CA GLY A 34 3.10 7.46 13.50
C GLY A 34 4.44 6.72 13.53
N ILE A 35 4.48 5.51 12.96
CA ILE A 35 5.70 4.70 12.85
C ILE A 35 6.73 5.38 11.93
N LEU A 36 6.31 5.94 10.81
CA LEU A 36 7.21 6.58 9.85
C LEU A 36 7.84 7.88 10.40
N LYS A 37 7.18 8.52 11.38
CA LYS A 37 7.67 9.70 12.10
C LYS A 37 8.53 9.36 13.34
N LEU A 38 8.94 8.10 13.51
CA LEU A 38 9.74 7.69 14.68
C LEU A 38 11.06 8.48 14.80
N SER A 39 11.74 8.74 13.69
CA SER A 39 13.04 9.44 13.67
C SER A 39 12.94 10.91 14.13
N SER A 40 11.82 11.59 13.90
CA SER A 40 11.61 12.98 14.30
C SER A 40 11.04 13.12 15.72
N ASN A 41 10.48 12.06 16.30
CA ASN A 41 9.81 12.11 17.59
C ASN A 41 10.76 11.82 18.78
N ARG A 42 11.12 12.86 19.54
CA ARG A 42 11.96 12.75 20.76
C ARG A 42 11.25 12.16 21.98
N THR A 43 9.95 11.88 21.89
CA THR A 43 9.18 11.27 23.00
C THR A 43 9.77 9.93 23.46
N TYR A 44 10.57 9.27 22.61
CA TYR A 44 11.18 7.99 22.91
C TYR A 44 12.56 8.09 23.58
N ASP A 45 13.16 9.28 23.64
CA ASP A 45 14.47 9.47 24.26
C ASP A 45 14.42 9.09 25.76
N LYS A 46 13.28 9.33 26.44
CA LYS A 46 13.05 8.92 27.84
C LYS A 46 13.00 7.40 28.06
N TYR A 47 12.85 6.62 27.00
CA TYR A 47 12.86 5.16 27.03
C TYR A 47 14.20 4.58 26.54
N GLY A 48 15.23 5.41 26.34
CA GLY A 48 16.53 4.99 25.85
C GLY A 48 16.59 4.70 24.35
N LEU A 49 15.57 5.14 23.59
CA LEU A 49 15.51 5.01 22.12
C LEU A 49 16.00 6.30 21.47
N PHE A 50 17.31 6.38 21.23
CA PHE A 50 17.94 7.57 20.68
C PHE A 50 17.81 7.62 19.15
N LEU A 51 18.25 8.73 18.55
CA LEU A 51 18.06 9.00 17.12
C LEU A 51 18.57 7.86 16.21
N GLU A 52 19.74 7.30 16.50
CA GLU A 52 20.33 6.24 15.68
C GLU A 52 19.56 4.93 15.78
N ASP A 53 19.05 4.58 16.97
CA ASP A 53 18.17 3.41 17.14
C ASP A 53 16.88 3.59 16.34
N ARG A 54 16.29 4.79 16.40
CA ARG A 54 15.06 5.14 15.70
C ARG A 54 15.23 5.11 14.18
N LYS A 55 16.36 5.61 13.67
CA LYS A 55 16.72 5.49 12.24
C LYS A 55 16.92 4.04 11.83
N TYR A 56 17.63 3.24 12.63
CA TYR A 56 17.86 1.83 12.35
C TYR A 56 16.55 1.04 12.29
N ILE A 57 15.64 1.27 13.25
CA ILE A 57 14.30 0.67 13.27
C ILE A 57 13.53 1.08 12.02
N LEU A 58 13.52 2.37 11.68
CA LEU A 58 12.81 2.86 10.50
C LEU A 58 13.34 2.25 9.20
N GLU A 59 14.67 2.16 9.02
CA GLU A 59 15.27 1.48 7.86
C GLU A 59 14.83 0.02 7.74
N ARG A 60 14.76 -0.69 8.87
CA ARG A 60 14.31 -2.09 8.91
C ARG A 60 12.83 -2.20 8.54
N ILE A 61 11.98 -1.31 9.05
CA ILE A 61 10.55 -1.27 8.75
C ILE A 61 10.32 -1.00 7.27
N VAL A 62 10.96 0.03 6.70
CA VAL A 62 10.83 0.35 5.27
C VAL A 62 11.27 -0.82 4.38
N SER A 63 12.38 -1.47 4.73
CA SER A 63 12.86 -2.66 4.01
C SER A 63 11.86 -3.81 4.04
N GLN A 64 11.23 -4.07 5.20
CA GLN A 64 10.20 -5.11 5.31
C GLN A 64 8.89 -4.73 4.61
N LEU A 65 8.50 -3.45 4.64
CA LEU A 65 7.34 -2.95 3.89
C LEU A 65 7.53 -3.16 2.40
N VAL A 66 8.67 -2.76 1.84
CA VAL A 66 8.96 -2.98 0.42
C VAL A 66 9.00 -4.48 0.08
N LYS A 67 9.55 -5.32 0.95
CA LYS A 67 9.50 -6.78 0.78
C LYS A 67 8.06 -7.32 0.80
N ALA A 68 7.23 -6.84 1.72
CA ALA A 68 5.84 -7.24 1.82
C ALA A 68 5.04 -6.79 0.59
N LEU A 69 5.28 -5.58 0.07
CA LEU A 69 4.68 -5.09 -1.18
C LEU A 69 4.96 -6.04 -2.34
N MET A 70 6.23 -6.38 -2.57
CA MET A 70 6.63 -7.28 -3.65
C MET A 70 5.96 -8.66 -3.52
N ILE A 71 5.88 -9.21 -2.30
CA ILE A 71 5.22 -10.49 -2.06
C ILE A 71 3.71 -10.40 -2.31
N LEU A 72 3.06 -9.30 -1.92
CA LEU A 72 1.63 -9.12 -2.11
C LEU A 72 1.29 -8.99 -3.59
N ILE A 73 1.99 -8.14 -4.34
CA ILE A 73 1.75 -7.95 -5.78
C ILE A 73 1.91 -9.28 -6.54
N ASN A 74 2.95 -10.06 -6.26
CA ASN A 74 3.21 -11.34 -6.94
C ASN A 74 2.18 -12.44 -6.63
N LYS A 75 1.40 -12.30 -5.56
CA LYS A 75 0.43 -13.31 -5.13
C LYS A 75 -1.00 -13.03 -5.57
N LEU A 76 -1.29 -11.80 -6.00
CA LEU A 76 -2.64 -11.40 -6.42
C LEU A 76 -2.86 -11.83 -7.86
N ASN A 77 -4.00 -12.45 -8.14
CA ASN A 77 -4.42 -12.71 -9.52
C ASN A 77 -5.04 -11.44 -10.11
N LEU A 78 -4.25 -10.68 -10.87
CA LEU A 78 -4.69 -9.45 -11.55
C LEU A 78 -5.02 -9.68 -13.03
N SER A 79 -5.22 -10.93 -13.43
CA SER A 79 -5.54 -11.29 -14.80
C SER A 79 -6.88 -10.67 -15.22
N VAL A 80 -6.91 -10.18 -16.46
CA VAL A 80 -8.11 -9.62 -17.09
C VAL A 80 -8.42 -10.42 -18.36
N LYS A 81 -9.69 -10.71 -18.59
CA LYS A 81 -10.19 -11.33 -19.82
C LYS A 81 -10.87 -10.29 -20.69
N LEU A 82 -10.77 -10.45 -22.00
CA LEU A 82 -11.63 -9.71 -22.92
C LEU A 82 -13.08 -10.12 -22.68
N LYS A 83 -13.98 -9.14 -22.60
CA LYS A 83 -15.42 -9.41 -22.65
C LYS A 83 -15.75 -9.86 -24.08
N GLU A 84 -16.38 -11.02 -24.21
CA GLU A 84 -16.89 -11.51 -25.49
C GLU A 84 -18.13 -10.69 -25.88
N GLU A 85 -17.91 -9.53 -26.48
CA GLU A 85 -18.96 -8.75 -27.12
C GLU A 85 -18.57 -8.46 -28.56
N ASN A 86 -19.49 -8.73 -29.50
CA ASN A 86 -19.37 -8.44 -30.94
C ASN A 86 -19.36 -6.93 -31.25
N VAL A 87 -19.08 -6.08 -30.27
CA VAL A 87 -19.11 -4.62 -30.35
C VAL A 87 -17.68 -4.12 -30.28
N THR A 88 -17.28 -3.30 -31.25
CA THR A 88 -15.97 -2.66 -31.25
C THR A 88 -15.94 -1.61 -30.14
N VAL A 89 -15.36 -1.97 -29.00
CA VAL A 89 -15.23 -1.07 -27.85
C VAL A 89 -13.91 -0.31 -27.98
N THR A 90 -13.97 1.02 -28.13
CA THR A 90 -12.79 1.89 -28.18
C THR A 90 -12.21 2.20 -26.79
N GLU A 91 -12.98 1.97 -25.74
CA GLU A 91 -12.58 2.17 -24.35
C GLU A 91 -12.04 0.86 -23.74
N VAL A 92 -10.74 0.85 -23.43
CA VAL A 92 -10.03 -0.32 -22.88
C VAL A 92 -10.73 -0.87 -21.63
N GLU A 93 -11.17 -0.01 -20.71
CA GLU A 93 -11.82 -0.40 -19.46
C GLU A 93 -13.13 -1.17 -19.67
N LYS A 94 -13.85 -0.88 -20.77
CA LYS A 94 -15.09 -1.57 -21.13
C LYS A 94 -14.83 -2.90 -21.86
N ALA A 95 -13.66 -3.04 -22.49
CA ALA A 95 -13.27 -4.24 -23.23
C ALA A 95 -12.81 -5.38 -22.32
N TYR A 96 -12.38 -5.09 -21.08
CA TYR A 96 -11.81 -6.08 -20.17
C TYR A 96 -12.69 -6.31 -18.93
N GLN A 97 -12.67 -7.53 -18.42
CA GLN A 97 -13.24 -7.92 -17.13
C GLN A 97 -12.15 -8.56 -16.27
N VAL A 98 -12.08 -8.13 -15.02
CA VAL A 98 -11.20 -8.72 -14.01
C VAL A 98 -11.65 -10.15 -13.71
N GLU A 99 -10.72 -11.10 -13.73
CA GLU A 99 -11.02 -12.50 -13.42
C GLU A 99 -11.31 -12.71 -11.93
N GLN A 100 -10.52 -12.08 -11.05
CA GLN A 100 -10.64 -12.19 -9.60
C GLN A 100 -10.85 -10.82 -8.97
N THR A 101 -12.12 -10.42 -8.85
CA THR A 101 -12.51 -9.10 -8.33
C THR A 101 -12.05 -8.83 -6.90
N SER A 102 -11.98 -9.85 -6.04
CA SER A 102 -11.46 -9.72 -4.67
C SER A 102 -9.98 -9.36 -4.64
N ASP A 103 -9.17 -9.99 -5.50
CA ASP A 103 -7.74 -9.78 -5.55
C ASP A 103 -7.43 -8.40 -6.12
N TYR A 104 -8.24 -7.95 -7.08
CA TYR A 104 -8.17 -6.59 -7.60
C TYR A 104 -8.53 -5.53 -6.56
N ALA A 105 -9.57 -5.75 -5.74
CA ALA A 105 -9.88 -4.85 -4.63
C ALA A 105 -8.73 -4.79 -3.59
N ILE A 106 -8.12 -5.93 -3.26
CA ILE A 106 -6.94 -5.99 -2.40
C ILE A 106 -5.76 -5.24 -3.04
N PHE A 107 -5.57 -5.35 -4.35
CA PHE A 107 -4.53 -4.62 -5.07
C PHE A 107 -4.73 -3.10 -4.97
N LEU A 108 -5.94 -2.60 -5.19
CA LEU A 108 -6.23 -1.17 -5.03
C LEU A 108 -5.93 -0.69 -3.60
N ASN A 109 -6.35 -1.46 -2.59
CA ASN A 109 -6.01 -1.22 -1.19
C ASN A 109 -4.49 -1.17 -0.93
N VAL A 110 -3.72 -2.06 -1.58
CA VAL A 110 -2.26 -2.06 -1.49
C VAL A 110 -1.69 -0.80 -2.15
N VAL A 111 -2.17 -0.42 -3.33
CA VAL A 111 -1.70 0.79 -4.02
C VAL A 111 -1.95 2.03 -3.16
N ASP A 112 -3.18 2.22 -2.68
CA ASP A 112 -3.55 3.38 -1.87
C ASP A 112 -2.71 3.46 -0.58
N LEU A 113 -2.50 2.33 0.11
CA LEU A 113 -1.68 2.29 1.31
C LEU A 113 -0.22 2.68 1.03
N TYR A 114 0.36 2.10 -0.01
CA TYR A 114 1.79 2.25 -0.28
C TYR A 114 2.12 3.60 -0.91
N GLN A 115 1.20 4.23 -1.63
CA GLN A 115 1.34 5.63 -2.05
C GLN A 115 1.51 6.54 -0.84
N GLU A 116 0.57 6.48 0.11
CA GLU A 116 0.63 7.30 1.33
C GLU A 116 1.88 7.00 2.17
N ILE A 117 2.25 5.72 2.31
CA ILE A 117 3.48 5.32 3.02
C ILE A 117 4.71 5.91 2.33
N PHE A 118 4.82 5.83 1.01
CA PHE A 118 5.99 6.29 0.27
C PHE A 118 6.13 7.81 0.26
N ASP A 119 5.02 8.55 0.22
CA ASP A 119 5.03 10.01 0.33
C ASP A 119 5.55 10.51 1.69
N ASN A 120 5.41 9.69 2.74
CA ASN A 120 5.86 10.00 4.09
C ASN A 120 7.27 9.45 4.42
N ILE A 121 7.97 8.78 3.49
CA ILE A 121 9.31 8.21 3.69
C ILE A 121 10.37 9.08 3.03
N GLU A 122 11.47 9.36 3.75
CA GLU A 122 12.63 10.05 3.15
C GLU A 122 13.23 9.22 1.98
N PRO A 123 13.45 9.81 0.80
CA PRO A 123 13.89 9.08 -0.39
C PRO A 123 15.14 8.21 -0.21
N LYS A 124 16.07 8.65 0.65
CA LYS A 124 17.30 7.91 0.98
C LYS A 124 17.05 6.51 1.53
N MET A 125 15.90 6.28 2.15
CA MET A 125 15.52 4.98 2.72
C MET A 125 15.29 3.92 1.64
N PHE A 126 14.95 4.32 0.41
CA PHE A 126 14.74 3.41 -0.71
C PHE A 126 16.04 2.96 -1.39
N LYS A 127 17.19 3.58 -1.10
CA LYS A 127 18.46 3.30 -1.80
C LYS A 127 18.84 1.82 -1.80
N LYS A 128 18.51 1.09 -0.72
CA LYS A 128 18.83 -0.34 -0.56
C LYS A 128 17.83 -1.28 -1.25
N CYS A 129 16.63 -0.82 -1.59
CA CYS A 129 15.55 -1.66 -2.11
C CYS A 129 15.05 -1.27 -3.50
N ILE A 130 15.34 -0.06 -4.00
CA ILE A 130 14.85 0.43 -5.29
C ILE A 130 15.26 -0.46 -6.46
N CYS A 131 16.52 -0.92 -6.53
CA CYS A 131 16.95 -1.84 -7.58
C CYS A 131 16.22 -3.19 -7.52
N LYS A 132 15.79 -3.64 -6.33
CA LYS A 132 15.02 -4.89 -6.16
C LYS A 132 13.57 -4.69 -6.60
N MET A 133 12.98 -3.53 -6.30
CA MET A 133 11.64 -3.16 -6.74
C MET A 133 11.57 -3.11 -8.27
N ILE A 134 12.52 -2.43 -8.92
CA ILE A 134 12.56 -2.30 -10.38
C ILE A 134 12.63 -3.69 -11.04
N LYS A 135 13.49 -4.60 -10.52
CA LYS A 135 13.60 -5.98 -11.01
C LYS A 135 12.36 -6.86 -10.76
N HIS A 136 11.43 -6.42 -9.92
CA HIS A 136 10.19 -7.14 -9.66
C HIS A 136 9.04 -6.63 -10.53
N ILE A 137 9.13 -5.38 -11.01
CA ILE A 137 8.09 -4.73 -11.81
C ILE A 137 8.36 -4.95 -13.31
N LEU A 138 9.63 -4.99 -13.71
CA LEU A 138 10.11 -5.30 -15.08
C LEU A 138 10.49 -6.77 -15.21
#